data_AF-A0A059BQU2-F1
#
_entry.id   AF-A0A059BQU2-F1
#
_cell.length_a   1.000
_cell.length_b   1.000
_cell.length_c   1.000
_cell.angle_alpha   90.00
_cell.angle_beta   90.00
_cell.angle_gamma   90.00
#
_symmetry.space_group_name_H-M   'P 1'
#
loop_
_entity.id
_entity.type
_entity.pdbx_description
1 polymer ?
#
loop_
_entity_poly.entity_id
_entity_poly.type
_entity_poly.pdbx_seq_one_letter_code
_entity_poly.pdbx_strand_id
1 'polypeptide(L)'
;MGESVAVVKRSENPLEDFKWSMAEMIVEKQMFGAGDLEQLLQCFLSMNSRHYHGVIVEAFAEIWQVLFFDSRGDTERLRAVSSSASGAVERC
;
A
#
# COMPACT_ATOMS: atom_id res chain seq x y z
N MET A 1 -11.22 3.71 42.18
CA MET A 1 -10.36 3.65 40.98
C MET A 1 -11.28 3.38 39.82
N GLY A 2 -11.50 4.38 38.95
CA GLY A 2 -12.39 4.22 37.81
C GLY A 2 -11.72 3.34 36.76
N GLU A 3 -12.15 2.10 36.69
CA GLU A 3 -11.96 1.22 35.54
C GLU A 3 -12.56 1.91 34.31
N SER A 4 -11.74 2.69 33.60
CA SER A 4 -12.11 3.18 32.28
C SER A 4 -12.13 1.97 31.37
N VAL A 5 -13.32 1.41 31.18
CA VAL A 5 -13.58 0.38 30.18
C VAL A 5 -13.22 1.01 28.84
N ALA A 6 -12.01 0.70 28.35
CA ALA A 6 -11.60 1.06 27.00
C ALA A 6 -12.55 0.35 26.05
N VAL A 7 -13.61 1.05 25.65
CA VAL A 7 -14.55 0.58 24.65
C VAL A 7 -13.75 0.53 23.37
N VAL A 8 -13.28 -0.66 23.02
CA VAL A 8 -12.63 -0.91 21.74
C VAL A 8 -13.67 -0.54 20.69
N LYS A 9 -13.49 0.63 20.06
CA LYS A 9 -14.22 0.97 18.84
C LYS A 9 -13.82 -0.07 17.82
N ARG A 10 -14.67 -1.10 17.71
CA ARG A 10 -14.66 -1.99 16.55
C ARG A 10 -15.06 -1.11 15.39
N SER A 11 -14.07 -0.69 14.61
CA SER A 11 -14.36 0.04 13.39
C SER A 11 -15.12 -0.88 12.43
N GLU A 12 -16.00 -0.30 11.61
CA GLU A 12 -16.82 -1.04 10.65
C GLU A 12 -15.96 -1.67 9.54
N ASN A 13 -14.78 -1.10 9.25
CA ASN A 13 -13.91 -1.53 8.15
C ASN A 13 -12.43 -1.65 8.58
N PRO A 14 -12.07 -2.65 9.42
CA PRO A 14 -10.74 -2.75 10.02
C PRO A 14 -9.60 -2.76 8.99
N LEU A 15 -9.83 -3.28 7.78
CA LEU A 15 -8.85 -3.25 6.69
C LEU A 15 -8.46 -1.81 6.31
N GLU A 16 -9.45 -0.97 6.06
CA GLU A 16 -9.21 0.42 5.66
C GLU A 16 -8.61 1.24 6.81
N ASP A 17 -9.02 0.97 8.05
CA ASP A 17 -8.44 1.67 9.22
C ASP A 17 -6.96 1.32 9.42
N PHE A 18 -6.58 0.04 9.26
CA PHE A 18 -5.18 -0.35 9.33
C PHE A 18 -4.39 0.25 8.17
N LYS A 19 -4.94 0.26 6.96
CA LYS A 19 -4.30 0.91 5.80
C LYS A 19 -4.04 2.38 6.07
N TRP A 20 -5.05 3.11 6.53
CA TRP A 20 -4.94 4.53 6.85
C TRP A 20 -3.89 4.78 7.94
N SER A 21 -3.97 4.02 9.03
CA SER A 21 -3.02 4.15 10.16
C SER A 21 -1.57 3.84 9.75
N MET A 22 -1.36 2.83 8.90
CA MET A 22 -0.04 2.49 8.37
C MET A 22 0.47 3.58 7.43
N ALA A 23 -0.37 4.08 6.51
CA ALA A 23 0.02 5.13 5.57
C ALA A 23 0.39 6.43 6.27
N GLU A 24 -0.39 6.86 7.27
CA GLU A 24 -0.05 8.01 8.12
C GLU A 24 1.30 7.81 8.79
N MET A 25 1.56 6.65 9.41
CA MET A 25 2.86 6.40 10.03
C MET A 25 4.02 6.40 9.03
N ILE A 26 3.83 5.85 7.84
CA ILE A 26 4.87 5.83 6.79
C ILE A 26 5.24 7.25 6.40
N VAL A 27 4.25 8.13 6.17
CA VAL A 27 4.49 9.52 5.77
C VAL A 27 5.10 10.31 6.92
N GLU A 28 4.50 10.26 8.11
CA GLU A 28 4.92 11.04 9.27
C GLU A 28 6.30 10.64 9.81
N LYS A 29 6.63 9.34 9.75
CA LYS A 29 7.92 8.80 10.22
C LYS A 29 8.92 8.58 9.10
N GLN A 30 8.56 8.90 7.85
CA GLN A 30 9.37 8.72 6.66
C GLN A 30 9.89 7.28 6.47
N MET A 31 9.05 6.29 6.77
CA MET A 31 9.39 4.86 6.76
C MET A 31 9.25 4.25 5.36
N PHE A 32 10.10 4.66 4.42
CA PHE A 32 10.05 4.19 3.03
C PHE A 32 10.99 3.02 2.73
N GLY A 33 11.86 2.64 3.68
CA GLY A 33 12.74 1.49 3.54
C GLY A 33 12.01 0.17 3.77
N ALA A 34 12.46 -0.89 3.09
CA ALA A 34 11.95 -2.24 3.29
C ALA A 34 12.04 -2.69 4.78
N GLY A 35 13.15 -2.36 5.46
CA GLY A 35 13.32 -2.67 6.88
C GLY A 35 12.41 -1.86 7.81
N ASP A 36 12.14 -0.60 7.46
CA ASP A 36 11.22 0.23 8.24
C ASP A 36 9.79 -0.32 8.15
N LEU A 37 9.36 -0.67 6.94
CA LEU A 37 8.05 -1.27 6.69
C LEU A 37 7.91 -2.64 7.36
N GLU A 38 8.96 -3.46 7.40
CA GLU A 38 8.95 -4.71 8.16
C GLU A 38 8.75 -4.45 9.66
N GLN A 39 9.47 -3.47 10.21
CA GLN A 39 9.34 -3.07 11.61
C GLN A 39 7.95 -2.50 11.93
N LEU A 40 7.37 -1.73 11.00
CA LEU A 40 5.99 -1.25 11.08
C LEU A 40 5.01 -2.41 11.20
N LEU A 41 5.12 -3.41 10.32
CA LEU A 41 4.27 -4.60 10.35
C LEU A 41 4.41 -5.37 11.68
N GLN A 42 5.64 -5.60 12.14
CA GLN A 42 5.91 -6.26 13.42
C GLN A 42 5.28 -5.51 14.60
N CYS A 43 5.30 -4.17 14.57
CA CYS A 43 4.67 -3.33 15.57
C CYS A 43 3.15 -3.55 15.61
N PHE A 44 2.45 -3.48 14.47
CA PHE A 44 1.01 -3.73 14.41
C PHE A 44 0.63 -5.14 14.86
N LEU A 45 1.39 -6.15 14.45
CA LEU A 45 1.14 -7.53 14.87
C LEU A 45 1.33 -7.72 16.38
N SER A 46 2.32 -7.07 16.97
CA SER A 46 2.59 -7.15 18.41
C SER A 46 1.54 -6.41 19.25
N MET A 47 1.02 -5.28 18.76
CA MET A 47 0.02 -4.48 19.47
C MET A 47 -1.40 -5.03 19.37
N ASN A 48 -1.69 -5.89 18.38
CA ASN A 48 -3.04 -6.37 18.10
C ASN A 48 -3.18 -7.88 18.35
N SER A 49 -4.37 -8.29 18.75
CA SER A 49 -4.68 -9.71 18.95
C SER A 49 -4.58 -10.49 17.62
N ARG A 50 -4.27 -11.79 17.71
CA ARG A 50 -4.14 -12.68 16.54
C ARG A 50 -5.36 -12.68 15.61
N HIS A 51 -6.53 -12.33 16.11
CA HIS A 51 -7.75 -12.19 15.31
C HIS A 51 -7.62 -11.13 14.21
N TYR A 52 -6.84 -10.06 14.45
CA TYR A 52 -6.60 -8.99 13.47
C TYR A 52 -5.37 -9.24 12.59
N HIS A 53 -4.54 -10.25 12.87
CA HIS A 53 -3.29 -10.44 12.14
C HIS A 53 -3.51 -10.66 10.64
N GLY A 54 -4.57 -11.38 10.26
CA GLY A 54 -4.93 -11.58 8.86
C GLY A 54 -5.17 -10.25 8.13
N VAL A 55 -6.05 -9.41 8.68
CA VAL A 55 -6.38 -8.11 8.08
C VAL A 55 -5.22 -7.11 8.12
N ILE A 56 -4.36 -7.18 9.14
CA ILE A 56 -3.14 -6.36 9.23
C ILE A 56 -2.15 -6.73 8.11
N VAL A 57 -1.92 -8.02 7.87
CA VAL A 57 -1.03 -8.49 6.79
C VAL A 57 -1.60 -8.14 5.42
N GLU A 58 -2.92 -8.24 5.25
CA GLU A 58 -3.61 -7.85 4.02
C GLU A 58 -3.46 -6.35 3.74
N ALA A 59 -3.72 -5.49 4.74
CA ALA A 59 -3.48 -4.05 4.64
C ALA A 59 -2.04 -3.72 4.24
N PHE A 60 -1.08 -4.38 4.88
CA PHE A 60 0.34 -4.18 4.61
C PHE A 60 0.72 -4.58 3.18
N ALA A 61 0.22 -5.72 2.68
CA ALA A 61 0.50 -6.18 1.34
C ALA A 61 0.01 -5.17 0.28
N GLU A 62 -1.19 -4.62 0.44
CA GLU A 62 -1.73 -3.58 -0.46
C GLU A 62 -0.84 -2.33 -0.49
N ILE A 63 -0.41 -1.84 0.69
CA ILE A 63 0.52 -0.70 0.77
C ILE A 63 1.85 -1.02 0.09
N TRP A 64 2.40 -2.20 0.33
CA TRP A 64 3.64 -2.65 -0.31
C TRP A 64 3.50 -2.67 -1.84
N GLN A 65 2.35 -3.10 -2.36
CA GLN A 65 2.11 -3.07 -3.80
C GLN A 65 2.08 -1.64 -4.35
N VAL A 66 1.43 -0.71 -3.66
CA VAL A 66 1.40 0.70 -4.07
C VAL A 66 2.81 1.30 -4.05
N LEU A 67 3.62 1.03 -3.03
CA LEU A 67 4.94 1.63 -2.90
C LEU A 67 5.98 1.06 -3.88
N PHE A 68 5.92 -0.22 -4.21
CA PHE A 68 6.97 -0.89 -4.99
C PHE A 68 6.55 -1.37 -6.39
N PHE A 69 5.25 -1.60 -6.64
CA PHE A 69 4.77 -2.14 -7.91
C PHE A 69 3.99 -1.13 -8.76
N ASP A 70 3.38 -0.10 -8.18
CA ASP A 70 2.70 0.96 -8.93
C ASP A 70 3.68 1.89 -9.68
N SER A 71 4.94 1.94 -9.25
CA SER A 71 6.00 2.71 -9.94
C SER A 71 6.46 2.11 -11.27
N ARG A 72 5.96 0.93 -11.66
CA ARG A 72 6.42 0.16 -12.84
C ARG A 72 5.48 0.27 -14.05
N GLY A 73 4.60 1.26 -14.08
CA GLY A 73 3.51 1.36 -15.06
C GLY A 73 3.60 2.44 -16.15
N ASP A 74 4.36 3.53 -15.96
CA ASP A 74 4.18 4.73 -16.81
C ASP A 74 5.28 5.00 -17.86
N THR A 75 6.01 3.98 -18.33
CA THR A 75 7.00 4.18 -19.42
C THR A 75 6.87 3.20 -20.58
N GLU A 76 5.73 2.52 -20.74
CA GLU A 76 5.53 1.62 -21.89
C GLU A 76 4.25 1.84 -22.70
N ARG A 77 3.38 2.81 -22.36
CA ARG A 77 2.18 3.11 -23.17
C ARG A 77 2.31 4.31 -24.13
N LEU A 78 3.32 5.16 -24.00
CA LEU A 78 3.54 6.25 -24.98
C LEU A 78 4.40 5.86 -26.20
N ARG A 79 5.08 4.70 -26.22
CA ARG A 79 5.90 4.28 -27.38
C ARG A 79 5.11 3.53 -28.45
N ALA A 80 4.01 2.88 -28.09
CA ALA A 80 3.24 2.03 -29.01
C ALA A 80 2.26 2.80 -29.91
N VAL A 81 2.02 4.10 -29.64
CA VAL A 81 1.07 4.91 -30.45
C VAL A 81 1.72 5.69 -31.59
N SER A 82 3.06 5.81 -31.63
CA SER A 82 3.76 6.66 -32.61
C SER A 82 4.27 5.93 -33.85
N SER A 83 4.15 4.61 -33.91
CA SER A 83 4.64 3.81 -35.04
C SER A 83 3.52 3.01 -35.69
N SER A 84 2.74 3.68 -36.55
CA SER A 84 2.41 3.20 -37.92
C SER A 84 1.26 4.02 -38.54
N ALA A 85 1.61 5.11 -39.23
CA ALA A 85 0.89 5.59 -40.41
C ALA A 85 1.82 6.51 -41.22
N SER A 86 2.82 5.92 -41.89
CA SER A 86 3.44 6.54 -43.06
C SER A 86 3.48 5.50 -44.17
N GLY A 87 2.31 5.29 -44.79
CA GLY A 87 2.19 4.60 -46.06
C GLY A 87 2.29 5.62 -47.18
N ALA A 88 3.50 5.82 -47.69
CA ALA A 88 3.76 6.36 -49.02
C ALA A 88 5.24 6.12 -49.36
N VAL A 89 5.55 4.92 -49.86
CA VAL A 89 6.77 4.70 -50.65
C VAL A 89 6.35 4.45 -52.09
N GLU A 90 6.75 5.40 -52.92
CA GLU A 90 6.59 5.49 -54.37
C GLU A 90 7.57 4.55 -55.10
N ARG A 91 7.20 4.13 -56.33
CA ARG A 91 7.97 3.45 -57.42
C ARG A 91 7.83 1.91 -57.47
N CYS A 92 7.59 1.26 -58.62
CA CYS A 92 7.78 1.59 -60.04
C CYS A 92 6.47 1.71 -60.84
#